data_AF-A0A8T8E712-F1
#
_entry.id   AF-A0A8T8E712-F1
#
_cell.length_a   1.000
_cell.length_b   1.000
_cell.length_c   1.000
_cell.angle_alpha   90.00
_cell.angle_beta   90.00
_cell.angle_gamma   90.00
#
_symmetry.space_group_name_H-M   'P 1'
#
loop_
_entity.id
_entity.type
_entity.pdbx_description
1 polymer ?
#
loop_
_entity_poly.entity_id
_entity_poly.type
_entity_poly.pdbx_seq_one_letter_code
_entity_poly.pdbx_strand_id
1 'polypeptide(L)' 'MRAREWAIAGTFREPEAYDIPDLPSWRVCRTECGGLAFADGDGEPFIAADRPMKVRR' A
#
# COMPACT_ATOMS: atom_id res chain seq x y z
N MET A 1 8.78 13.41 -5.19
CA MET A 1 7.78 12.31 -5.11
C MET A 1 7.03 12.24 -6.43
N ARG A 2 7.14 11.13 -7.17
CA ARG A 2 6.58 10.93 -8.53
C ARG A 2 5.21 10.24 -8.53
N ALA A 3 4.33 10.58 -7.58
CA ALA A 3 3.09 9.84 -7.34
C ALA A 3 2.20 9.65 -8.58
N ARG A 4 2.17 10.64 -9.48
CA ARG A 4 1.41 10.57 -10.74
C ARG A 4 1.98 9.54 -11.73
N GLU A 5 3.30 9.43 -11.80
CA GLU A 5 3.99 8.54 -12.72
C GLU A 5 3.75 7.07 -12.34
N TRP A 6 3.80 6.77 -11.04
CA TRP A 6 3.46 5.46 -10.48
C TRP A 6 2.01 5.05 -10.73
N ALA A 7 1.07 6.00 -10.58
CA ALA A 7 -0.35 5.73 -10.85
C ALA A 7 -0.63 5.41 -12.31
N ILE A 8 0.04 6.08 -13.25
CA ILE A 8 -0.10 5.84 -14.68
C ILE A 8 0.55 4.50 -15.07
N ALA A 9 1.76 4.22 -14.56
CA ALA A 9 2.45 2.95 -14.80
C ALA A 9 1.61 1.76 -14.33
N GLY A 10 1.12 1.78 -13.09
CA GLY A 10 0.32 0.67 -12.56
C GLY A 10 -1.08 0.48 -13.17
N THR A 11 -1.62 1.49 -13.87
CA THR A 11 -2.97 1.41 -14.46
C THR A 11 -2.97 1.01 -15.94
N PHE A 12 -1.93 1.39 -16.70
CA PHE A 12 -1.98 1.31 -18.16
C PHE A 12 -0.83 0.57 -18.83
N ARG A 13 0.21 0.16 -18.08
CA ARG A 13 1.35 -0.57 -18.65
C ARG A 13 1.89 -1.62 -17.67
N GLU A 14 2.63 -2.57 -18.20
CA GLU A 14 3.44 -3.50 -17.41
C GLU A 14 4.54 -2.69 -16.69
N PRO A 15 4.53 -2.59 -15.35
CA PRO A 15 5.48 -1.77 -14.59
C PRO A 15 6.94 -2.18 -14.81
N GLU A 16 7.18 -3.47 -15.06
CA GLU A 16 8.48 -4.04 -15.38
C GLU A 16 9.15 -3.37 -16.59
N ALA A 17 8.36 -2.92 -17.58
CA ALA A 17 8.86 -2.24 -18.77
C ALA A 17 9.47 -0.84 -18.49
N TYR A 18 9.40 -0.38 -17.24
CA TYR A 18 9.88 0.92 -16.77
C TYR A 18 10.85 0.82 -15.59
N ASP A 19 11.42 -0.36 -15.33
CA ASP A 19 12.24 -0.63 -14.15
C ASP A 19 11.50 -0.34 -12.82
N ILE A 20 10.16 -0.38 -12.85
CA ILE A 20 9.34 -0.22 -11.65
C ILE A 20 9.15 -1.61 -11.07
N PRO A 21 9.62 -1.86 -9.83
CA PRO A 21 9.48 -3.17 -9.21
C PRO A 21 8.01 -3.50 -8.99
N ASP A 22 7.71 -4.80 -9.05
CA ASP A 22 6.40 -5.29 -8.64
C ASP A 22 6.04 -4.82 -7.25
N LEU A 23 4.74 -4.57 -7.06
CA LEU A 23 4.23 -4.16 -5.77
C LEU A 23 4.37 -5.34 -4.80
N PRO A 24 5.14 -5.19 -3.71
CA PRO A 24 5.25 -6.25 -2.71
C PRO A 24 3.87 -6.56 -2.13
N SER A 25 3.61 -7.86 -1.91
CA SER A 25 2.38 -8.33 -1.29
C SER A 25 2.40 -7.96 0.21
N TRP A 26 1.51 -7.04 0.59
CA TRP A 26 1.33 -6.63 1.98
C TRP A 26 0.01 -7.11 2.54
N ARG A 27 -0.01 -7.39 3.83
CA ARG A 27 -1.23 -7.74 4.56
C ARG A 27 -1.79 -6.52 5.26
N VAL A 28 -3.11 -6.37 5.18
CA VAL A 28 -3.85 -5.35 5.92
C VAL A 28 -4.38 -5.99 7.20
N CYS A 29 -3.87 -5.54 8.33
CA CYS A 29 -4.32 -5.97 9.65
C CYS A 29 -5.24 -4.89 10.24
N ARG A 30 -6.37 -5.30 10.79
CA ARG A 30 -7.26 -4.41 11.55
C ARG A 30 -7.15 -4.76 13.02
N THR A 31 -6.94 -3.76 13.87
CA THR A 31 -6.95 -3.96 15.31
C THR A 31 -8.38 -3.91 15.85
N GLU A 32 -8.61 -4.47 17.03
CA GLU A 32 -9.93 -4.47 17.68
C GLU A 32 -10.48 -3.06 17.91
N CYS A 33 -9.60 -2.07 18.09
CA CYS A 33 -9.94 -0.66 18.28
C CYS A 33 -10.20 0.10 16.97
N GLY A 34 -10.23 -0.58 15.82
CA GLY A 34 -10.44 0.04 14.51
C GLY A 34 -9.17 0.64 13.89
N GLY A 35 -8.00 0.31 14.44
CA GLY A 35 -6.71 0.65 13.85
C GLY A 35 -6.44 -0.14 12.58
N LEU A 36 -5.55 0.40 11.76
CA LEU A 36 -5.11 -0.17 10.49
C LEU A 36 -3.59 -0.29 10.52
N ALA A 37 -3.08 -1.48 10.23
CA ALA A 37 -1.66 -1.68 10.03
C ALA A 37 -1.40 -2.38 8.69
N PHE A 38 -0.31 -1.99 8.04
CA PHE A 38 0.27 -2.70 6.91
C PHE A 38 1.47 -3.49 7.43
N ALA A 39 1.45 -4.78 7.15
CA ALA A 39 2.51 -5.70 7.51
C ALA A 39 3.09 -6.34 6.26
N ASP A 40 4.37 -6.68 6.34
CA ASP A 40 5.05 -7.47 5.34
C ASP A 40 4.61 -8.95 5.35
N GLY A 41 5.29 -9.78 4.57
CA GLY A 41 5.05 -11.21 4.49
C GLY A 41 5.22 -11.94 5.83
N ASP A 42 6.04 -11.41 6.74
CA ASP A 42 6.35 -12.02 8.04
C ASP A 42 5.38 -11.57 9.14
N GLY A 43 4.59 -10.54 8.86
CA GLY A 43 3.51 -10.06 9.73
C GLY A 43 3.94 -8.92 10.66
N GLU A 44 5.17 -8.42 10.52
CA GLU A 44 5.63 -7.27 11.28
C GLU A 44 5.04 -5.98 10.67
N PRO A 45 4.31 -5.16 11.46
CA PRO A 45 3.71 -3.94 10.95
C PRO A 45 4.75 -2.83 10.76
N PHE A 46 4.88 -2.32 9.53
CA PHE A 46 5.81 -1.23 9.21
C PHE A 46 5.10 0.13 9.08
N ILE A 47 3.78 0.14 8.85
CA ILE A 47 2.94 1.34 8.94
C ILE A 47 1.72 0.99 9.78
N ALA A 48 1.44 1.78 10.81
CA ALA A 48 0.26 1.62 11.65
C ALA A 48 -0.43 2.97 11.89
N ALA A 49 -1.75 2.96 11.90
CA ALA A 49 -2.61 4.08 12.25
C ALA A 49 -3.67 3.60 13.25
N ASP A 50 -3.71 4.20 14.43
CA ASP A 50 -4.63 3.78 15.50
C ASP A 50 -6.09 4.19 15.21
N ARG A 51 -6.30 5.37 14.61
CA ARG A 51 -7.63 5.92 14.30
C ARG A 51 -7.71 6.48 12.87
N PRO A 52 -7.59 5.64 11.83
CA PRO A 52 -7.63 6.08 10.45
C PRO A 52 -9.03 6.57 10.08
N MET A 53 -9.11 7.73 9.42
CA MET A 53 -10.37 8.22 8.85
C MET A 53 -10.55 7.71 7.42
N LYS A 54 -11.74 7.21 7.10
CA LYS A 54 -12.10 6.85 5.73
C LYS A 54 -12.25 8.12 4.90
N VAL A 55 -11.49 8.21 3.81
CA VAL A 55 -11.70 9.24 2.79
C VAL A 55 -12.85 8.76 1.89
N ARG A 56 -13.90 9.56 1.74
CA ARG A 56 -14.93 9.34 0.70
C ARG A 56 -14.35 9.79 -0.63
N ARG A 57 -14.40 8.92 -1.62
CA ARG A 57 -13.92 9.17 -2.99
C ARG A 57 -15.09 9.47 -3.90
#